data_AF-A0A3A4KD45-F1
#
_entry.id   AF-A0A3A4KD45-F1
#
_cell.length_a   1.000
_cell.length_b   1.000
_cell.length_c   1.000
_cell.angle_alpha   90.00
_cell.angle_beta   90.00
_cell.angle_gamma   90.00
#
_symmetry.space_group_name_H-M   'P 1'
#
loop_
_entity.id
_entity.type
_entity.pdbx_description
1 polymer ?
#
loop_
_entity_poly.entity_id
_entity_poly.type
_entity_poly.pdbx_seq_one_letter_code
_entity_poly.pdbx_strand_id
1 'polypeptide(L)'
;MSASGEITETRLRPTICEAIERAAASLDITGVRALRVLLHAGVSAYWPLIKAAPDGQIRAYERIVNALRSRWATREPVAAAAYSAAGLSDTALAEPAPTEGNPAASVFREMDCEVADFLRLCADRSGAQWLEPVEAIASYTVSVLQGTVLRWLSDSDDETMLVVLDDLVSSLSTKAVEV
;
A
#
# COMPACT_ATOMS: atom_id res chain seq x y z
N MET A 1 -3.51 19.98 33.83
CA MET A 1 -4.33 19.26 32.84
C MET A 1 -3.38 18.66 31.82
N SER A 2 -2.94 17.42 32.08
CA SER A 2 -2.11 16.63 31.18
C SER A 2 -2.38 15.16 31.49
N ALA A 3 -2.63 14.39 30.44
CA ALA A 3 -2.53 12.95 30.27
C ALA A 3 -3.46 12.62 29.08
N SER A 4 -3.11 11.81 28.10
CA SER A 4 -1.91 11.05 27.78
C SER A 4 -2.21 10.40 26.44
N GLY A 5 -1.18 10.07 25.67
CA GLY A 5 -1.24 9.59 24.29
C GLY A 5 -2.41 8.65 23.98
N GLU A 6 -3.24 9.09 23.04
CA GLU A 6 -4.12 8.22 22.29
C GLU A 6 -3.21 7.27 21.51
N ILE A 7 -3.22 6.01 21.97
CA ILE A 7 -2.57 4.89 21.31
C ILE A 7 -3.08 4.90 19.88
N THR A 8 -2.18 5.13 18.93
CA THR A 8 -2.42 4.86 17.52
C THR A 8 -2.62 3.35 17.42
N GLU A 9 -3.85 2.92 17.64
CA GLU A 9 -4.29 1.54 17.50
C GLU A 9 -3.87 1.11 16.10
N THR A 10 -2.99 0.11 16.05
CA THR A 10 -2.31 -0.33 14.83
C THR A 10 -3.37 -0.63 13.78
N ARG A 11 -3.38 0.09 12.65
CA ARG A 11 -4.35 -0.15 11.56
C ARG A 11 -4.14 -1.49 10.85
N LEU A 12 -3.04 -2.17 11.17
CA LEU A 12 -2.69 -3.45 10.59
C LEU A 12 -3.67 -4.55 10.99
N ARG A 13 -4.15 -5.32 10.01
CA ARG A 13 -5.02 -6.47 10.26
C ARG A 13 -4.41 -7.41 11.32
N PRO A 14 -5.19 -7.81 12.36
CA PRO A 14 -4.69 -8.64 13.45
C PRO A 14 -4.00 -9.94 12.99
N THR A 15 -4.55 -10.61 11.97
CA THR A 15 -3.97 -11.84 11.41
C THR A 15 -2.55 -11.65 10.85
N ILE A 16 -2.25 -10.48 10.27
CA ILE A 16 -0.92 -10.17 9.75
C ILE A 16 0.04 -9.92 10.92
N CYS A 17 -0.37 -9.12 11.91
CA CYS A 17 0.41 -8.89 13.13
C CYS A 17 0.78 -10.21 13.81
N GLU A 18 -0.21 -11.08 14.04
CA GLU A 18 -0.01 -12.37 14.69
C GLU A 18 0.97 -13.28 13.93
N ALA A 19 0.90 -13.28 12.60
CA ALA A 19 1.82 -14.05 11.77
C ALA A 19 3.27 -13.55 11.89
N ILE A 20 3.46 -12.23 11.91
CA ILE A 20 4.77 -11.60 12.07
C ILE A 20 5.33 -11.86 13.46
N GLU A 21 4.53 -11.65 14.50
CA GLU A 21 4.96 -11.87 15.89
C GLU A 21 5.29 -13.34 16.15
N ARG A 22 4.48 -14.27 15.61
CA ARG A 22 4.77 -15.71 15.68
C ARG A 22 6.09 -16.05 14.99
N ALA A 23 6.33 -15.50 13.80
CA ALA A 23 7.58 -15.71 13.09
C ALA A 23 8.76 -15.12 13.89
N ALA A 24 8.66 -13.88 14.37
CA ALA A 24 9.68 -13.22 15.17
C ALA A 24 10.05 -14.01 16.42
N ALA A 25 9.06 -14.55 17.15
CA ALA A 25 9.29 -15.37 18.34
C ALA A 25 10.04 -16.68 18.08
N SER A 26 10.12 -17.12 16.81
CA SER A 26 10.78 -18.36 16.41
C SER A 26 12.15 -18.17 15.75
N LEU A 27 12.59 -16.92 15.55
CA LEU A 27 13.82 -16.61 14.83
C LEU A 27 15.02 -16.45 15.77
N ASP A 28 16.09 -17.19 15.49
CA ASP A 28 17.42 -17.01 16.10
C ASP A 28 18.34 -16.09 15.28
N ILE A 29 17.79 -15.46 14.23
CA ILE A 29 18.52 -14.58 13.31
C ILE A 29 17.97 -13.16 13.39
N THR A 30 18.79 -12.17 13.08
CA THR A 30 18.43 -10.75 13.00
C THR A 30 18.80 -10.16 11.64
N GLY A 31 18.61 -8.86 11.47
CA GLY A 31 19.01 -8.13 10.28
C GLY A 31 18.13 -8.42 9.07
N VAL A 32 18.68 -8.27 7.87
CA VAL A 32 17.93 -8.36 6.60
C VAL A 32 17.40 -9.77 6.38
N ARG A 33 18.10 -10.79 6.89
CA ARG A 33 17.63 -12.18 6.82
C ARG A 33 16.36 -12.39 7.64
N ALA A 34 16.32 -11.87 8.86
CA ALA A 34 15.11 -11.90 9.69
C ALA A 34 13.99 -11.08 9.04
N LEU A 35 14.30 -9.88 8.54
CA LEU A 35 13.34 -9.02 7.85
C LEU A 35 12.64 -9.75 6.71
N ARG A 36 13.39 -10.45 5.85
CA ARG A 36 12.83 -11.23 4.74
C ARG A 36 11.81 -12.28 5.22
N VAL A 37 12.11 -12.98 6.32
CA VAL A 37 11.18 -13.98 6.89
C VAL A 37 9.90 -13.30 7.41
N LEU A 38 10.03 -12.18 8.12
CA LEU A 38 8.89 -11.44 8.66
C LEU A 38 7.99 -10.87 7.55
N LEU A 39 8.61 -10.30 6.50
CA LEU A 39 7.89 -9.82 5.32
C LEU A 39 7.11 -10.95 4.66
N HIS A 40 7.77 -12.10 4.43
CA HIS A 40 7.12 -13.28 3.85
C HIS A 40 5.98 -13.79 4.74
N ALA A 41 6.15 -13.82 6.06
CA ALA A 41 5.11 -14.23 7.00
C ALA A 41 3.88 -13.33 6.92
N GLY A 42 4.06 -12.01 6.92
CA GLY A 42 2.94 -11.07 6.82
C GLY A 42 2.21 -11.15 5.48
N VAL A 43 2.95 -11.19 4.38
CA VAL A 43 2.38 -11.30 3.02
C VAL A 43 1.64 -12.63 2.83
N SER A 44 2.21 -13.74 3.33
CA SER A 44 1.57 -15.06 3.30
C SER A 44 0.28 -15.11 4.12
N ALA A 45 0.21 -14.36 5.22
CA ALA A 45 -0.99 -14.25 6.05
C ALA A 45 -2.08 -13.37 5.41
N TYR A 46 -1.69 -12.40 4.59
CA TYR A 46 -2.61 -11.52 3.87
C TYR A 46 -3.33 -12.24 2.73
N TRP A 47 -2.61 -13.09 1.98
CA TRP A 47 -3.14 -13.68 0.75
C TRP A 47 -4.47 -14.47 0.91
N PRO A 48 -4.63 -15.36 1.92
CA PRO A 48 -5.90 -16.04 2.16
C PRO A 48 -7.08 -15.10 2.42
N LEU A 49 -6.85 -13.92 3.00
CA LEU A 49 -7.90 -12.92 3.25
C LEU A 49 -8.45 -12.33 1.95
N ILE A 50 -7.59 -12.16 0.94
CA ILE A 50 -8.00 -11.73 -0.40
C ILE A 50 -8.82 -12.82 -1.08
N LYS A 51 -8.30 -14.06 -1.09
CA LYS A 51 -8.98 -15.20 -1.72
C LYS A 51 -10.34 -15.53 -1.12
N ALA A 52 -10.52 -15.28 0.18
CA ALA A 52 -11.77 -15.55 0.86
C ALA A 52 -12.91 -14.59 0.46
N ALA A 53 -12.61 -13.47 -0.21
CA ALA A 53 -13.60 -12.43 -0.49
C ALA A 53 -13.45 -11.76 -1.87
N PRO A 54 -13.42 -12.51 -3.00
CA PRO A 54 -13.25 -11.94 -4.34
C PRO A 54 -14.33 -10.93 -4.69
N ASP A 55 -15.60 -11.21 -4.39
CA ASP A 55 -16.71 -10.26 -4.58
C ASP A 55 -16.54 -8.98 -3.77
N GLY A 56 -15.92 -9.09 -2.58
CA GLY A 56 -15.58 -7.96 -1.73
C GLY A 56 -14.52 -7.06 -2.39
N GLN A 57 -13.51 -7.67 -3.00
CA GLN A 57 -12.46 -6.96 -3.75
C GLN A 57 -13.04 -6.27 -4.99
N ILE A 58 -13.88 -6.96 -5.76
CA ILE A 58 -14.56 -6.38 -6.94
C ILE A 58 -15.35 -5.14 -6.54
N ARG A 59 -16.19 -5.24 -5.48
CA ARG A 59 -16.95 -4.08 -4.98
C ARG A 59 -16.05 -2.95 -4.47
N ALA A 60 -14.90 -3.26 -3.89
CA ALA A 60 -13.93 -2.25 -3.49
C ALA A 60 -13.35 -1.51 -4.70
N TYR A 61 -12.94 -2.24 -5.74
CA TYR A 61 -12.49 -1.65 -7.01
C TYR A 61 -13.56 -0.82 -7.69
N GLU A 62 -14.81 -1.29 -7.74
CA GLU A 62 -15.93 -0.52 -8.30
C GLU A 62 -16.11 0.82 -7.59
N ARG A 63 -16.01 0.86 -6.26
CA ARG A 63 -16.05 2.12 -5.50
C ARG A 63 -14.89 3.04 -5.85
N ILE A 64 -13.67 2.52 -5.94
CA ILE A 64 -12.49 3.30 -6.33
C ILE A 64 -12.66 3.86 -7.75
N VAL A 65 -13.05 3.02 -8.72
CA VAL A 65 -13.26 3.41 -10.11
C VAL A 65 -14.38 4.44 -10.23
N ASN A 66 -15.48 4.30 -9.48
CA ASN A 66 -16.56 5.28 -9.47
C ASN A 66 -16.09 6.62 -8.89
N ALA A 67 -15.33 6.62 -7.79
CA ALA A 67 -14.73 7.82 -7.24
C ALA A 67 -13.76 8.50 -8.22
N LEU A 68 -12.92 7.72 -8.91
CA LEU A 68 -12.03 8.22 -9.95
C LEU A 68 -12.82 8.81 -11.12
N ARG A 69 -13.86 8.12 -11.60
CA ARG A 69 -14.72 8.62 -12.68
C ARG A 69 -15.34 9.95 -12.33
N SER A 70 -15.91 10.09 -11.13
CA SER A 70 -16.47 11.36 -10.66
C SER A 70 -15.43 12.48 -10.63
N ARG A 71 -14.22 12.19 -10.13
CA ARG A 71 -13.10 13.16 -10.08
C ARG A 71 -12.65 13.62 -11.47
N TRP A 72 -12.57 12.71 -12.43
CA TRP A 72 -12.11 13.04 -13.77
C TRP A 72 -13.21 13.64 -14.64
N ALA A 73 -14.48 13.31 -14.38
CA ALA A 73 -15.63 13.95 -15.02
C ALA A 73 -15.78 15.43 -14.60
N THR A 74 -15.48 15.79 -13.35
CA THR A 74 -15.46 17.19 -12.91
C THR A 74 -14.24 17.97 -13.41
N ARG A 75 -13.28 17.30 -14.05
CA ARG A 75 -12.04 17.90 -14.57
C ARG A 75 -12.20 18.45 -16.01
N GLU A 76 -13.28 18.12 -16.72
CA GLU A 76 -13.66 18.78 -17.98
C GLU A 76 -15.02 19.51 -17.87
N PRO A 77 -15.18 20.78 -18.33
CA PRO A 77 -14.25 21.63 -19.07
C PRO A 77 -13.99 22.99 -18.37
N VAL A 78 -13.13 23.02 -17.34
CA VAL A 78 -12.42 24.28 -17.00
C VAL A 78 -11.24 24.51 -17.96
N ALA A 79 -10.72 23.44 -18.58
CA ALA A 79 -9.71 23.50 -19.62
C ALA A 79 -10.25 24.04 -20.96
N ALA A 80 -11.41 23.59 -21.45
CA ALA A 80 -11.93 24.04 -22.75
C ALA A 80 -12.39 25.52 -22.74
N ALA A 81 -12.90 26.01 -21.60
CA ALA A 81 -13.23 27.43 -21.43
C ALA A 81 -11.96 28.31 -21.40
N ALA A 82 -10.90 27.86 -20.72
CA ALA A 82 -9.62 28.57 -20.63
C ALA A 82 -8.87 28.61 -21.98
N TYR A 83 -8.92 27.54 -22.77
CA TYR A 83 -8.28 27.48 -24.10
C TYR A 83 -8.94 28.41 -25.14
N SER A 84 -10.22 28.76 -24.99
CA SER A 84 -10.92 29.65 -25.94
C SER A 84 -10.78 31.14 -25.62
N ALA A 85 -10.40 31.50 -24.39
CA ALA A 85 -10.41 32.89 -23.91
C ALA A 85 -9.02 33.56 -23.88
N ALA A 86 -7.92 32.80 -23.90
CA ALA A 86 -6.57 33.35 -23.78
C ALA A 86 -5.71 32.97 -24.99
N GLY A 87 -5.53 33.91 -25.91
CA GLY A 87 -4.46 33.84 -26.91
C GLY A 87 -3.10 33.77 -26.21
N LEU A 88 -2.58 32.54 -26.07
CA LEU A 88 -1.29 32.09 -25.52
C LEU A 88 -0.84 32.63 -24.15
N SER A 89 -0.67 31.72 -23.19
CA SER A 89 0.51 31.67 -22.30
C SER A 89 0.70 30.27 -21.71
N ASP A 90 1.96 29.83 -21.67
CA ASP A 90 2.50 28.54 -21.23
C ASP A 90 2.46 28.37 -19.70
N THR A 91 1.26 28.35 -19.11
CA THR A 91 1.06 28.21 -17.64
C THR A 91 -0.01 27.18 -17.27
N ALA A 92 -0.16 26.11 -18.06
CA ALA A 92 -1.21 25.10 -17.86
C ALA A 92 -0.70 23.70 -17.42
N LEU A 93 0.40 23.65 -16.68
CA LEU A 93 0.82 22.46 -15.92
C LEU A 93 1.02 22.80 -14.44
N ALA A 94 0.12 23.60 -13.85
CA ALA A 94 0.03 23.62 -12.40
C ALA A 94 -0.41 22.22 -11.95
N GLU A 95 0.47 21.48 -11.26
CA GLU A 95 0.06 20.28 -10.54
C GLU A 95 -1.15 20.63 -9.68
N PRO A 96 -2.25 19.88 -9.76
CA PRO A 96 -3.41 20.17 -8.94
C PRO A 96 -2.98 20.10 -7.47
N ALA A 97 -3.27 21.16 -6.73
CA ALA A 97 -3.08 21.19 -5.28
C ALA A 97 -3.63 19.90 -4.65
N PRO A 98 -2.99 19.37 -3.59
CA PRO A 98 -3.40 18.13 -2.96
C PRO A 98 -4.89 18.20 -2.65
N THR A 99 -5.68 17.35 -3.32
CA THR A 99 -7.13 17.32 -3.19
C THR A 99 -7.48 16.77 -1.81
N GLU A 100 -7.51 17.65 -0.81
CA GLU A 100 -8.24 17.44 0.44
C GLU A 100 -9.68 17.06 0.05
N GLY A 101 -10.13 15.88 0.48
CA GLY A 101 -11.46 15.36 0.15
C GLY A 101 -11.59 14.51 -1.12
N ASN A 102 -10.51 14.06 -1.78
CA ASN A 102 -10.62 13.05 -2.84
C ASN A 102 -10.81 11.64 -2.23
N PRO A 103 -12.00 11.01 -2.37
CA PRO A 103 -12.29 9.71 -1.75
C PRO A 103 -11.47 8.56 -2.31
N ALA A 104 -11.04 8.61 -3.58
CA ALA A 104 -10.12 7.60 -4.11
C ALA A 104 -8.72 7.73 -3.48
N ALA A 105 -8.22 8.96 -3.34
CA ALA A 105 -6.91 9.19 -2.74
C ALA A 105 -6.90 8.91 -1.23
N SER A 106 -8.00 9.09 -0.50
CA SER A 106 -8.07 8.70 0.91
C SER A 106 -7.95 7.19 1.10
N VAL A 107 -8.60 6.40 0.24
CA VAL A 107 -8.49 4.92 0.28
C VAL A 107 -7.04 4.47 0.08
N PHE A 108 -6.34 4.98 -0.93
CA PHE A 108 -4.92 4.63 -1.13
C PHE A 108 -4.04 5.11 0.03
N ARG A 109 -4.27 6.31 0.58
CA ARG A 109 -3.53 6.77 1.77
C ARG A 109 -3.77 5.88 2.99
N GLU A 110 -4.98 5.40 3.21
CA GLU A 110 -5.27 4.47 4.31
C GLU A 110 -4.54 3.14 4.13
N MET A 111 -4.51 2.61 2.90
CA MET A 111 -3.73 1.42 2.56
C MET A 111 -2.22 1.65 2.74
N ASP A 112 -1.70 2.80 2.29
CA ASP A 112 -0.30 3.17 2.46
C ASP A 112 0.07 3.26 3.95
N CYS A 113 -0.81 3.81 4.80
CA CYS A 113 -0.61 3.82 6.24
C CYS A 113 -0.58 2.41 6.83
N GLU A 114 -1.52 1.54 6.46
CA GLU A 114 -1.56 0.15 6.95
C GLU A 114 -0.29 -0.62 6.55
N VAL A 115 0.15 -0.48 5.30
CA VAL A 115 1.38 -1.11 4.81
C VAL A 115 2.63 -0.50 5.46
N ALA A 116 2.65 0.80 5.73
CA ALA A 116 3.75 1.42 6.47
C ALA A 116 3.87 0.85 7.89
N ASP A 117 2.76 0.64 8.59
CA ASP A 117 2.76 0.01 9.92
C ASP A 117 3.27 -1.43 9.87
N PHE A 118 2.89 -2.19 8.84
CA PHE A 118 3.46 -3.51 8.55
C PHE A 118 4.99 -3.48 8.37
N LEU A 119 5.48 -2.58 7.51
CA LEU A 119 6.90 -2.47 7.20
C LEU A 119 7.72 -2.04 8.43
N ARG A 120 7.18 -1.13 9.26
CA ARG A 120 7.82 -0.74 10.53
C ARG A 120 7.88 -1.89 11.51
N LEU A 121 6.79 -2.64 11.69
CA LEU A 121 6.77 -3.81 12.55
C LEU A 121 7.83 -4.85 12.14
N CYS A 122 7.96 -5.12 10.84
CA CYS A 122 9.00 -6.04 10.34
C CYS A 122 10.42 -5.51 10.60
N ALA A 123 10.69 -4.22 10.41
CA ALA A 123 11.99 -3.61 10.71
C ALA A 123 12.29 -3.68 12.22
N ASP A 124 11.35 -3.29 13.07
CA ASP A 124 11.50 -3.28 14.53
C ASP A 124 11.79 -4.68 15.08
N ARG A 125 11.12 -5.71 14.56
CA ARG A 125 11.29 -7.10 15.00
C ARG A 125 12.54 -7.78 14.44
N SER A 126 13.03 -7.33 13.28
CA SER A 126 14.25 -7.88 12.68
C SER A 126 15.52 -7.14 13.13
N GLY A 127 15.40 -5.91 13.62
CA GLY A 127 16.53 -5.02 13.86
C GLY A 127 17.15 -4.44 12.59
N ALA A 128 16.51 -4.61 11.42
CA ALA A 128 16.94 -4.00 10.17
C ALA A 128 16.46 -2.54 10.06
N GLN A 129 17.10 -1.77 9.19
CA GLN A 129 16.67 -0.40 8.86
C GLN A 129 16.35 -0.27 7.38
N TRP A 130 15.29 0.48 7.07
CA TRP A 130 14.94 0.85 5.71
C TRP A 130 15.89 1.93 5.18
N LEU A 131 16.37 1.77 3.94
CA LEU A 131 17.23 2.73 3.24
C LEU A 131 16.45 3.92 2.67
N GLU A 132 15.16 3.72 2.41
CA GLU A 132 14.23 4.71 1.87
C GLU A 132 13.16 5.07 2.92
N PRO A 133 12.48 6.23 2.80
CA PRO A 133 11.33 6.53 3.63
C PRO A 133 10.27 5.43 3.53
N VAL A 134 9.81 4.92 4.68
CA VAL A 134 8.86 3.80 4.73
C VAL A 134 7.58 4.09 3.96
N GLU A 135 7.15 5.36 3.94
CA GLU A 135 5.96 5.80 3.22
C GLU A 135 6.08 5.59 1.70
N ALA A 136 7.29 5.79 1.14
CA ALA A 136 7.55 5.53 -0.27
C ALA A 136 7.54 4.03 -0.59
N ILE A 137 8.13 3.22 0.30
CA ILE A 137 8.13 1.76 0.19
C ILE A 137 6.70 1.20 0.30
N ALA A 138 5.89 1.78 1.19
CA ALA A 138 4.48 1.42 1.35
C ALA A 138 3.67 1.72 0.08
N SER A 139 3.82 2.92 -0.48
CA SER A 139 3.12 3.29 -1.72
C SER A 139 3.50 2.39 -2.91
N TYR A 140 4.79 2.02 -3.01
CA TYR A 140 5.25 1.02 -3.98
C TYR A 140 4.57 -0.34 -3.75
N THR A 141 4.56 -0.81 -2.50
CA THR A 141 3.98 -2.10 -2.11
C THR A 141 2.48 -2.16 -2.41
N VAL A 142 1.73 -1.11 -2.05
CA VAL A 142 0.30 -0.99 -2.36
C VAL A 142 0.07 -1.02 -3.87
N SER A 143 0.88 -0.31 -4.65
CA SER A 143 0.77 -0.30 -6.12
C SER A 143 0.97 -1.69 -6.72
N VAL A 144 1.99 -2.43 -6.27
CA VAL A 144 2.24 -3.81 -6.69
C VAL A 144 1.08 -4.71 -6.30
N LEU A 145 0.65 -4.70 -5.03
CA LEU A 145 -0.44 -5.54 -4.55
C LEU A 145 -1.75 -5.27 -5.29
N GLN A 146 -2.09 -4.02 -5.57
CA GLN A 146 -3.32 -3.66 -6.25
C GLN A 146 -3.34 -4.12 -7.72
N GLY A 147 -2.23 -3.98 -8.45
CA GLY A 147 -2.14 -4.53 -9.81
C GLY A 147 -2.22 -6.06 -9.81
N THR A 148 -1.60 -6.68 -8.82
CA THR A 148 -1.50 -8.14 -8.65
C THR A 148 -2.87 -8.75 -8.33
N VAL A 149 -3.62 -8.19 -7.35
CA VAL A 149 -4.98 -8.62 -7.02
C VAL A 149 -5.94 -8.41 -8.20
N LEU A 150 -5.86 -7.28 -8.90
CA LEU A 150 -6.71 -7.04 -10.07
C LEU A 150 -6.45 -8.05 -11.19
N ARG A 151 -5.18 -8.43 -11.42
CA ARG A 151 -4.81 -9.48 -12.38
C ARG A 151 -5.37 -10.83 -11.95
N TRP A 152 -5.23 -11.21 -10.68
CA TRP A 152 -5.78 -12.47 -10.17
C TRP A 152 -7.30 -12.55 -10.26
N LEU A 153 -8.03 -11.45 -10.03
CA LEU A 153 -9.48 -11.44 -10.24
C LEU A 153 -9.90 -11.78 -11.67
N SER A 154 -8.99 -11.67 -12.65
CA SER A 154 -9.27 -11.99 -14.05
C SER A 154 -9.08 -13.47 -14.41
N ASP A 155 -8.12 -14.17 -13.80
CA ASP A 155 -7.75 -15.55 -14.17
C ASP A 155 -7.70 -16.55 -13.02
N SER A 156 -7.78 -16.08 -11.78
CA SER A 156 -7.67 -16.86 -10.55
C SER A 156 -6.37 -17.69 -10.46
N ASP A 157 -5.28 -17.19 -11.03
CA ASP A 157 -3.98 -17.88 -11.01
C ASP A 157 -3.23 -17.63 -9.70
N ASP A 158 -3.39 -18.55 -8.74
CA ASP A 158 -2.73 -18.51 -7.44
C ASP A 158 -1.20 -18.65 -7.54
N GLU A 159 -0.69 -19.41 -8.52
CA GLU A 159 0.75 -19.67 -8.65
C GLU A 159 1.47 -18.39 -9.09
N THR A 160 0.93 -17.70 -10.09
CA THR A 160 1.45 -16.39 -10.51
C THR A 160 1.41 -15.38 -9.36
N MET A 161 0.35 -15.39 -8.54
CA MET A 161 0.25 -14.50 -7.38
C MET A 161 1.36 -14.77 -6.36
N LEU A 162 1.59 -16.03 -6.00
CA LEU A 162 2.63 -16.40 -5.03
C LEU A 162 4.03 -15.98 -5.51
N VAL A 163 4.32 -16.17 -6.81
CA VAL A 163 5.58 -15.71 -7.41
C VAL A 163 5.74 -14.19 -7.27
N VAL A 164 4.70 -13.41 -7.55
CA VAL A 164 4.77 -11.94 -7.41
C VAL A 164 4.94 -11.51 -5.96
N LEU A 165 4.32 -12.22 -5.00
CA LEU A 165 4.51 -11.96 -3.58
C LEU A 165 5.94 -12.26 -3.11
N ASP A 166 6.55 -13.33 -3.61
CA ASP A 166 7.96 -13.67 -3.36
C ASP A 166 8.90 -12.63 -3.97
N ASP A 167 8.64 -12.20 -5.20
CA ASP A 167 9.40 -11.15 -5.88
C ASP A 167 9.28 -9.80 -5.14
N LEU A 168 8.09 -9.47 -4.63
CA LEU A 168 7.87 -8.30 -3.79
C LEU A 168 8.71 -8.38 -2.51
N VAL A 169 8.67 -9.50 -1.79
CA VAL A 169 9.49 -9.70 -0.57
C VAL A 169 10.98 -9.57 -0.89
N SER A 170 11.43 -10.16 -2.00
CA SER A 170 12.82 -10.07 -2.46
C SER A 170 13.21 -8.61 -2.73
N SER A 171 12.40 -7.89 -3.51
CA SER A 171 12.57 -6.47 -3.82
C SER A 171 12.63 -5.60 -2.56
N LEU A 172 11.69 -5.78 -1.64
CA LEU A 172 11.66 -5.04 -0.37
C LEU A 172 12.91 -5.32 0.46
N SER A 173 13.38 -6.56 0.52
CA SER A 173 14.58 -6.91 1.29
C SER A 173 15.83 -6.18 0.80
N THR A 174 15.92 -5.84 -0.49
CA THR A 174 17.04 -5.06 -1.04
C THR A 174 17.03 -3.59 -0.63
N LYS A 175 15.90 -3.09 -0.12
CA LYS A 175 15.73 -1.71 0.38
C LYS A 175 16.05 -1.57 1.87
N ALA A 176 16.64 -2.60 2.49
CA ALA A 176 16.98 -2.61 3.91
C ALA A 176 18.45 -2.96 4.14
N VAL A 177 18.96 -2.55 5.30
CA VAL A 177 20.34 -2.80 5.74
C VAL A 177 20.38 -3.28 7.19
N GLU A 178 21.43 -4.01 7.53
CA GLU A 178 21.74 -4.39 8.91
C GLU A 178 22.49 -3.24 9.62
N VAL A 179 22.23 -3.06 10.91
CA VAL A 179 22.88 -2.04 11.76
C VAL A 179 24.06 -2.64 12.50
#